data_AF-A0A2N7PQ66-F1
#
_entry.id   AF-A0A2N7PQ66-F1
#
_cell.length_a   1.000
_cell.length_b   1.000
_cell.length_c   1.000
_cell.angle_alpha   90.00
_cell.angle_beta   90.00
_cell.angle_gamma   90.00
#
_symmetry.space_group_name_H-M   'P 1'
#
loop_
_entity.id
_entity.type
_entity.pdbx_description
1 polymer ?
#
loop_
_entity_poly.entity_id
_entity_poly.type
_entity_poly.pdbx_seq_one_letter_code
_entity_poly.pdbx_strand_id
1 'polypeptide(L)' 'MKKNMGIIDRIIRILIAIFLIVLIYKGQVKDVLAIILGIISAVFILTGLIGWCRFI' A
#
# COMPACT_ATOMS: atom_id res chain seq x y z
N MET A 1 -13.12 -10.23 14.57
CA MET A 1 -14.12 -9.81 13.55
C MET A 1 -14.02 -10.76 12.37
N LYS A 2 -15.15 -11.25 11.84
CA LYS A 2 -15.18 -12.11 10.65
C LYS A 2 -14.43 -11.40 9.53
N LYS A 3 -13.33 -12.00 9.06
CA LYS A 3 -12.39 -11.37 8.12
C LYS A 3 -13.07 -11.32 6.75
N ASN A 4 -13.84 -10.26 6.50
CA ASN A 4 -14.61 -10.06 5.28
C ASN A 4 -13.92 -9.06 4.34
N MET A 5 -12.59 -9.08 4.30
CA MET A 5 -11.86 -8.55 3.16
C MET A 5 -11.73 -9.70 2.18
N GLY A 6 -12.38 -9.57 1.02
CA GLY A 6 -12.21 -10.53 -0.07
C GLY A 6 -10.72 -10.69 -0.34
N ILE A 7 -10.26 -11.93 -0.54
CA ILE A 7 -8.85 -12.24 -0.86
C ILE A 7 -8.34 -11.35 -2.01
N ILE A 8 -9.24 -11.02 -2.94
CA ILE A 8 -9.04 -10.11 -4.05
C ILE A 8 -8.63 -8.70 -3.59
N ASP A 9 -9.31 -8.11 -2.59
CA ASP A 9 -9.01 -6.77 -2.07
C ASP A 9 -7.60 -6.71 -1.45
N ARG A 10 -7.22 -7.75 -0.72
CA ARG A 10 -5.88 -7.89 -0.14
C ARG A 10 -4.80 -7.99 -1.22
N ILE A 11 -5.04 -8.78 -2.26
CA ILE A 11 -4.12 -8.95 -3.39
C ILE A 11 -3.96 -7.63 -4.15
N ILE A 12 -5.05 -6.92 -4.44
CA ILE A 12 -5.03 -5.63 -5.14
C ILE A 12 -4.22 -4.59 -4.34
N ARG A 13 -4.41 -4.49 -3.02
CA ARG A 13 -3.61 -3.57 -2.18
C ARG A 13 -2.12 -3.86 -2.24
N ILE A 14 -1.74 -5.13 -2.15
CA ILE A 14 -0.33 -5.54 -2.20
C ILE A 14 0.26 -5.22 -3.58
N LEU A 15 -0.47 -5.49 -4.66
CA LEU A 15 -0.06 -5.16 -6.02
C LEU A 15 0.16 -3.66 -6.23
N ILE A 16 -0.78 -2.83 -5.76
CA ILE A 16 -0.67 -1.36 -5.83
C ILE A 16 0.55 -0.87 -5.05
N ALA A 17 0.78 -1.42 -3.85
CA ALA A 17 1.90 -1.02 -3.03
C ALA A 17 3.26 -1.37 -3.67
N ILE A 18 3.37 -2.57 -4.25
CA ILE A 18 4.56 -2.99 -5.02
C ILE A 18 4.76 -2.09 -6.24
N PHE A 19 3.69 -1.76 -6.98
CA PHE A 19 3.76 -0.87 -8.13
C PHE A 19 4.28 0.53 -7.75
N LEU A 20 3.79 1.11 -6.64
CA LEU A 20 4.27 2.39 -6.14
C LEU A 20 5.75 2.35 -5.73
N ILE A 21 6.20 1.27 -5.10
CA ILE A 21 7.62 1.08 -4.75
C ILE A 21 8.50 1.04 -6.01
N VAL A 22 8.07 0.31 -7.04
CA VAL A 22 8.80 0.25 -8.33
C VAL A 22 8.83 1.62 -9.02
N LEU A 23 7.73 2.38 -8.96
CA LEU A 23 7.64 3.73 -9.54
C LEU A 23 8.60 4.71 -8.84
N ILE A 24 8.70 4.62 -7.51
CA ILE A 24 9.66 5.40 -6.70
C ILE A 24 11.09 4.97 -7.01
N TYR A 25 11.36 3.65 -7.09
CA TYR A 25 12.69 3.12 -7.38
C TYR A 25 13.20 3.50 -8.79
N LYS A 26 12.30 3.58 -9.78
CA LYS A 26 12.63 4.09 -11.12
C LYS A 26 12.95 5.59 -11.16
N GLY A 27 12.85 6.32 -10.05
CA GLY A 27 13.16 7.74 -9.98
C GLY A 27 12.21 8.62 -10.80
N GLN A 28 11.04 8.09 -11.18
CA GLN A 28 9.98 8.85 -11.87
C GLN A 28 9.34 9.88 -10.92
N VAL A 29 9.40 9.65 -9.62
CA VAL A 29 8.91 10.56 -8.57
C VAL A 29 10.11 11.09 -7.80
N LYS A 30 10.29 12.42 -7.75
CA LYS A 30 11.45 13.06 -7.13
C LYS A 30 11.12 13.70 -5.77
N ASP A 31 12.14 13.73 -4.92
CA ASP A 31 12.25 14.50 -3.67
C ASP A 31 11.18 14.19 -2.62
N VAL A 32 10.27 15.12 -2.36
CA VAL A 32 9.35 15.05 -1.23
C VAL A 32 8.13 14.17 -1.54
N LEU A 33 7.69 14.16 -2.80
CA LEU A 33 6.56 13.35 -3.24
C LEU A 33 6.84 11.85 -3.11
N ALA A 34 8.06 11.42 -3.44
CA ALA A 34 8.48 10.02 -3.30
C ALA A 34 8.42 9.54 -1.85
N ILE A 35 8.83 10.39 -0.91
CA ILE A 35 8.82 10.08 0.53
C ILE A 35 7.37 9.98 1.03
N ILE A 36 6.51 10.94 0.68
CA ILE A 36 5.09 10.92 1.08
C ILE A 36 4.37 9.69 0.52
N LEU A 37 4.53 9.41 -0.78
CA LEU A 37 3.93 8.24 -1.43
C LEU A 37 4.49 6.92 -0.87
N GLY A 38 5.77 6.89 -0.51
CA GLY A 38 6.40 5.73 0.13
C GLY A 38 5.83 5.45 1.53
N ILE A 39 5.66 6.48 2.35
CA ILE A 39 5.05 6.37 3.69
C ILE A 39 3.60 5.88 3.57
N ILE A 40 2.82 6.46 2.66
CA ILE A 40 1.42 6.04 2.43
C ILE A 40 1.37 4.57 1.99
N SER A 41 2.25 4.15 1.08
CA SER A 41 2.35 2.76 0.62
C SER A 41 2.70 1.81 1.78
N ALA A 42 3.67 2.17 2.63
CA ALA A 42 4.06 1.39 3.79
C ALA A 42 2.91 1.23 4.80
N VAL A 43 2.17 2.32 5.08
CA VAL A 43 0.99 2.29 5.95
C VAL A 43 -0.12 1.41 5.36
N PHE A 44 -0.33 1.46 4.05
CA PHE A 44 -1.32 0.62 3.36
C PHE A 44 -0.97 -0.89 3.42
N ILE A 45 0.31 -1.23 3.29
CA ILE A 45 0.80 -2.60 3.45
C ILE A 45 0.59 -3.06 4.90
N LEU A 46 1.04 -2.27 5.88
CA LEU A 46 0.95 -2.62 7.29
C LEU A 46 -0.50 -2.82 7.74
N THR A 47 -1.40 -1.90 7.37
CA THR A 47 -2.84 -2.02 7.68
C THR A 47 -3.49 -3.21 6.98
N GLY A 48 -3.10 -3.51 5.73
CA GLY A 48 -3.57 -4.69 4.98
C GLY A 48 -3.06 -6.02 5.54
N LEU A 49 -1.87 -6.05 6.14
CA LEU A 49 -1.31 -7.24 6.78
C LEU A 49 -1.96 -7.53 8.14
N ILE A 50 -2.17 -6.49 8.95
CA ILE A 50 -2.81 -6.59 10.27
C ILE A 50 -4.31 -6.91 10.12
N GLY A 51 -4.89 -6.72 8.93
CA GLY A 51 -6.31 -6.96 8.67
C GLY A 51 -7.21 -5.99 9.45
N TRP A 52 -6.66 -4.83 9.82
CA TRP A 52 -7.37 -3.78 10.53
C TRP A 52 -8.10 -2.89 9.52
N CYS A 53 -9.32 -3.31 9.20
CA CYS A 53 -10.24 -2.65 8.28
C CYS A 53 -10.91 -1.40 8.92
N ARG A 54 -10.12 -0.49 9.51
CA ARG A 54 -10.66 0.75 10.13
C ARG A 54 -10.20 2.03 9.42
N PHE A 55 -9.45 1.91 8.33
CA PHE A 55 -8.95 3.06 7.57
C PHE A 55 -9.49 3.13 6.12
N ILE A 56 -10.33 2.17 5.70
CA ILE A 56 -11.21 2.24 4.52
C ILE A 56 -12.51 1.52 4.83
#